data_AF-A0A7V8YTP1-F1
#
_entry.id   AF-A0A7V8YTP1-F1
#
_cell.length_a   1.000
_cell.length_b   1.000
_cell.length_c   1.000
_cell.angle_alpha   90.00
_cell.angle_beta   90.00
_cell.angle_gamma   90.00
#
_symmetry.space_group_name_H-M   'P 1'
#
loop_
_entity.id
_entity.type
_entity.pdbx_description
1 polymer ?
#
loop_
_entity_poly.entity_id
_entity_poly.type
_entity_poly.pdbx_seq_one_letter_code
_entity_poly.pdbx_strand_id
1 'polypeptide(L)'
;MKVEPLLYGDRKVYTVAGFNRGVADWLARLPTLWIEGEVTELRRHDRWASVFFTLKDPADGACVPASLPRRTFDALGLGLKDGERVHVYGRPELYAAKGELRLRVLSIERFGLGAHLAAIEQLKAALAADGLFDEERKRPLPRFPRRIGLVTGNDAAAKRDVLTTIAARFPAARILVAETLVQGPRAAAGIVAALEAVAREEEIDVVVLTRGGGSFDDLLPFSDERVVRAVAACPVPVVSAVGHEQDTPLCDLAADVRASTPTAAARLVVPDLDELRAGLERARSGLERTVRR
;
A
#
# COMPACT_ATOMS: atom_id res chain seq x y z
N MET A 1 -33.23 19.32 21.57
CA MET A 1 -34.24 19.52 22.65
C MET A 1 -34.41 21.04 22.83
N LYS A 2 -35.62 21.60 22.86
CA LYS A 2 -35.76 23.07 22.89
C LYS A 2 -35.20 23.59 24.22
N VAL A 3 -34.13 24.38 24.17
CA VAL A 3 -33.53 24.95 25.37
C VAL A 3 -34.44 26.06 25.88
N GLU A 4 -34.96 25.91 27.09
CA GLU A 4 -35.88 26.87 27.70
C GLU A 4 -35.11 27.98 28.43
N PRO A 5 -35.51 29.26 28.25
CA PRO A 5 -34.96 30.36 29.03
C PRO A 5 -35.61 30.43 30.42
N LEU A 6 -34.83 30.90 31.39
CA LEU A 6 -35.32 31.45 32.64
C LEU A 6 -35.80 32.89 32.39
N LEU A 7 -36.94 33.27 32.95
CA LEU A 7 -37.43 34.65 32.91
C LEU A 7 -36.91 35.39 34.15
N TYR A 8 -36.14 36.45 33.92
CA TYR A 8 -35.61 37.31 34.98
C TYR A 8 -36.02 38.75 34.68
N GLY A 9 -37.13 39.18 35.31
CA GLY A 9 -37.80 40.43 34.95
C GLY A 9 -38.30 40.39 33.50
N ASP A 10 -37.85 41.35 32.70
CA ASP A 10 -38.13 41.48 31.26
C ASP A 10 -37.13 40.71 30.37
N ARG A 11 -36.12 40.04 30.95
CA ARG A 11 -35.05 39.36 30.21
C ARG A 11 -35.26 37.85 30.14
N LYS A 12 -34.91 37.29 28.99
CA LYS A 12 -34.73 35.84 28.79
C LYS A 12 -33.27 35.48 29.09
N VAL A 13 -33.04 34.65 30.10
CA VAL A 13 -31.70 34.25 30.57
C VAL A 13 -31.54 32.75 30.39
N TYR A 14 -30.44 32.31 29.79
CA TYR A 14 -30.13 30.88 29.66
C TYR A 14 -29.09 30.47 30.68
N THR A 15 -29.26 29.29 31.28
CA THR A 15 -28.18 28.68 32.07
C THR A 15 -27.00 28.34 31.17
N VAL A 16 -25.78 28.30 31.72
CA VAL A 16 -24.58 27.90 30.96
C VAL A 16 -24.77 26.52 30.30
N ALA A 17 -25.36 25.57 31.03
CA ALA A 17 -25.69 24.25 30.50
C ALA A 17 -26.72 24.32 29.37
N GLY A 18 -27.74 25.19 29.49
CA GLY A 18 -28.71 25.44 28.43
C GLY A 18 -28.07 26.02 27.19
N PHE A 19 -27.24 27.06 27.35
CA PHE A 19 -26.49 27.69 26.26
C PHE A 19 -25.60 26.67 25.53
N ASN A 20 -24.76 25.93 26.25
CA ASN A 20 -23.87 24.92 25.66
C ASN A 20 -24.64 23.82 24.93
N ARG A 21 -25.75 23.32 25.50
CA ARG A 21 -26.61 22.35 24.80
C ARG A 21 -27.21 22.93 23.53
N GLY A 22 -27.64 24.18 23.55
CA GLY A 22 -28.18 24.86 22.37
C GLY A 22 -27.16 24.99 21.24
N VAL A 23 -25.92 25.37 21.58
CA VAL A 23 -24.81 25.45 20.62
C VAL A 23 -24.44 24.05 20.09
N ALA A 24 -24.37 23.04 20.96
CA ALA A 24 -24.10 21.66 20.55
C ALA A 24 -25.18 21.10 19.60
N ASP A 25 -26.46 21.37 19.89
CA ASP A 25 -27.60 20.99 19.03
C ASP A 25 -27.52 21.66 17.65
N TRP A 26 -26.97 22.87 17.57
CA TRP A 26 -26.77 23.57 16.30
C TRP A 26 -25.58 23.03 15.52
N LEU A 27 -24.43 22.80 16.18
CA LEU A 27 -23.25 22.18 15.57
C LEU A 27 -23.55 20.77 15.05
N ALA A 28 -24.42 20.03 15.74
CA ALA A 28 -24.89 18.73 15.28
C ALA A 28 -25.66 18.81 13.94
N ARG A 29 -26.06 19.98 13.44
CA ARG A 29 -26.69 20.09 12.11
C ARG A 29 -25.68 20.26 10.99
N LEU A 30 -24.42 20.55 11.31
CA LEU A 30 -23.37 20.69 10.32
C LEU A 30 -23.03 19.34 9.68
N PRO A 31 -22.71 19.33 8.38
CA PRO A 31 -22.30 18.11 7.70
C PRO A 31 -20.94 17.63 8.24
N THR A 32 -20.67 16.35 8.01
CA THR A 32 -19.30 15.84 8.09
C THR A 32 -18.49 16.45 6.95
N LEU A 33 -17.26 16.85 7.24
CA LEU A 33 -16.43 17.60 6.31
C LEU A 33 -14.96 17.18 6.41
N TRP A 34 -14.19 17.56 5.40
CA TRP A 34 -12.75 17.43 5.37
C TRP A 34 -12.11 18.73 5.80
N ILE A 35 -11.12 18.65 6.69
CA ILE A 35 -10.20 19.76 6.97
C ILE A 35 -8.76 19.32 6.83
N GLU A 36 -7.91 20.27 6.49
CA GLU A 36 -6.47 20.11 6.46
C GLU A 36 -5.86 20.70 7.72
N GLY A 37 -4.81 20.06 8.22
CA GLY A 37 -4.01 20.64 9.30
C GLY A 37 -2.77 19.81 9.59
N GLU A 38 -1.86 20.40 10.35
CA GLU A 38 -0.72 19.72 10.95
C GLU A 38 -1.14 19.09 12.28
N VAL A 39 -0.81 17.81 12.48
CA VAL A 39 -1.01 17.12 13.76
C VAL A 39 -0.02 17.67 14.78
N THR A 40 -0.54 18.09 15.93
CA THR A 40 0.24 18.57 17.07
C THR A 40 -0.34 17.99 18.35
N GLU A 41 0.49 17.87 19.40
CA GLU A 41 0.07 17.35 20.71
C GLU A 41 -0.64 15.99 20.63
N LEU A 42 -0.14 15.06 19.80
CA LEU A 42 -0.70 13.73 19.70
C LEU A 42 -0.56 12.97 21.03
N ARG A 43 -1.70 12.69 21.67
CA ARG A 43 -1.79 11.98 22.94
C ARG A 43 -2.49 10.65 22.75
N ARG A 44 -1.73 9.58 22.98
CA ARG A 44 -2.19 8.20 22.92
C ARG A 44 -1.70 7.45 24.16
N HIS A 45 -2.64 6.91 24.93
CA HIS A 45 -2.35 6.07 26.08
C HIS A 45 -3.07 4.73 25.99
N ASP A 46 -2.44 3.67 26.50
CA ASP A 46 -2.94 2.32 26.33
C ASP A 46 -4.30 2.05 26.98
N ARG A 47 -4.65 2.85 28.00
CA ARG A 47 -5.90 2.71 28.73
C ARG A 47 -7.02 3.60 28.19
N TRP A 48 -6.75 4.45 27.20
CA TRP A 48 -7.73 5.41 26.68
C TRP A 48 -8.52 4.82 25.50
N ALA A 49 -9.82 5.08 25.48
CA ALA A 49 -10.72 4.65 24.41
C ALA A 49 -10.59 5.49 23.12
N SER A 50 -9.94 6.66 23.21
CA SER A 50 -9.77 7.59 22.10
C SER A 50 -8.35 8.14 22.08
N VAL A 51 -7.90 8.46 20.88
CA VAL A 51 -6.68 9.22 20.61
C VAL A 51 -7.07 10.68 20.46
N PHE A 52 -6.29 11.56 21.08
CA PHE A 52 -6.51 13.00 21.04
C PHE A 52 -5.32 13.68 20.38
N PHE A 53 -5.57 14.72 19.60
CA PHE A 53 -4.55 15.54 18.97
C PHE A 53 -5.14 16.90 18.62
N THR A 54 -4.30 17.86 18.26
CA THR A 54 -4.72 19.18 17.80
C THR A 54 -4.35 19.32 16.33
N LEU A 55 -5.30 19.76 15.52
CA LEU A 55 -5.04 20.18 14.14
C LEU A 55 -4.72 21.66 14.14
N LYS A 56 -3.55 22.00 13.62
CA LYS A 56 -3.05 23.37 13.52
C LYS A 56 -2.89 23.77 12.05
N ASP A 57 -3.37 24.94 11.68
CA ASP A 57 -3.07 25.55 10.40
C ASP A 57 -1.67 26.17 10.45
N PRO A 58 -0.72 25.76 9.59
CA PRO A 58 0.64 26.30 9.60
C PRO A 58 0.72 27.76 9.13
N ALA A 59 -0.28 28.27 8.39
CA ALA A 59 -0.23 29.61 7.82
C ALA A 59 -0.49 30.72 8.86
N ASP A 60 -1.48 30.52 9.73
CA ASP A 60 -1.92 31.51 10.72
C ASP A 60 -1.96 31.00 12.16
N GLY A 61 -1.73 29.70 12.37
CA GLY A 61 -1.74 29.07 13.68
C GLY A 61 -3.13 28.78 14.25
N ALA A 62 -4.20 28.85 13.44
CA ALA A 62 -5.54 28.45 13.88
C ALA A 62 -5.54 26.98 14.32
N CYS A 63 -6.20 26.67 15.44
CA CYS A 63 -6.17 25.33 16.02
C CYS A 63 -7.58 24.79 16.31
N VAL A 64 -7.75 23.48 16.15
CA VAL A 64 -8.94 22.75 16.62
C VAL A 64 -8.53 21.43 17.30
N PRO A 65 -8.96 21.18 18.54
CA PRO A 65 -8.80 19.87 19.17
C PRO A 65 -9.58 18.81 18.41
N ALA A 66 -9.00 17.63 18.24
CA ALA A 66 -9.55 16.51 17.51
C ALA A 66 -9.50 15.22 18.34
N SER A 67 -10.48 14.35 18.15
CA SER A 67 -10.49 13.04 18.80
C SER A 67 -10.99 11.95 17.86
N LEU A 68 -10.34 10.78 17.93
CA LEU A 68 -10.66 9.60 17.12
C LEU A 68 -10.77 8.37 18.04
N PRO A 69 -11.77 7.49 17.88
CA PRO A 69 -11.79 6.22 18.60
C PRO A 69 -10.53 5.41 18.32
N ARG A 70 -9.93 4.85 19.38
CA ARG A 70 -8.63 4.18 19.25
C ARG A 70 -8.65 3.02 18.26
N ARG A 71 -9.72 2.23 18.24
CA ARG A 71 -9.88 1.12 17.27
C ARG A 71 -9.78 1.61 15.83
N THR A 72 -10.36 2.77 15.52
CA THR A 72 -10.29 3.37 14.19
C THR A 72 -8.89 3.89 13.90
N PHE A 73 -8.25 4.59 14.85
CA PHE A 73 -6.88 5.07 14.71
C PHE A 73 -5.90 3.91 14.44
N ASP A 74 -6.00 2.83 15.21
CA ASP A 74 -5.12 1.66 15.11
C ASP A 74 -5.34 0.90 13.80
N ALA A 75 -6.58 0.84 13.31
CA ALA A 75 -6.91 0.21 12.03
C ALA A 75 -6.35 0.96 10.81
N LEU A 76 -6.16 2.28 10.90
CA LEU A 76 -5.59 3.08 9.82
C LEU A 76 -4.09 2.82 9.61
N GLY A 77 -3.38 2.31 10.63
CA GLY A 77 -1.96 1.92 10.50
C GLY A 77 -1.00 3.06 10.15
N LEU A 78 -1.41 4.32 10.25
CA LEU A 78 -0.70 5.47 9.68
C LEU A 78 0.61 5.85 10.41
N GLY A 79 0.82 5.39 11.65
CA GLY A 79 2.02 5.73 12.41
C GLY A 79 2.26 7.23 12.62
N LEU A 80 1.19 8.04 12.65
CA LEU A 80 1.21 9.50 12.71
C LEU A 80 2.10 10.05 13.84
N LYS A 81 2.85 11.10 13.51
CA LYS A 81 3.68 11.88 14.44
C LYS A 81 3.28 13.35 14.45
N ASP A 82 3.69 14.05 15.51
CA ASP A 82 3.60 15.51 15.57
C ASP A 82 4.40 16.14 14.41
N GLY A 83 3.84 17.17 13.79
CA GLY A 83 4.39 17.86 12.62
C GLY A 83 3.92 17.29 11.27
N GLU A 84 3.11 16.23 11.25
CA GLU A 84 2.59 15.67 10.01
C GLU A 84 1.35 16.40 9.52
N ARG A 85 1.36 16.82 8.25
CA ARG A 85 0.17 17.35 7.59
C ARG A 85 -0.77 16.23 7.20
N VAL A 86 -2.06 16.42 7.49
CA VAL A 86 -3.11 15.44 7.26
C VAL A 86 -4.39 16.10 6.73
N HIS A 87 -5.18 15.31 6.00
CA HIS A 87 -6.59 15.56 5.76
C HIS A 87 -7.41 14.74 6.74
N VAL A 88 -8.36 15.39 7.41
CA VAL A 88 -9.16 14.79 8.47
C VAL A 88 -10.63 14.89 8.11
N TYR A 89 -11.29 13.73 8.01
CA TYR A 89 -12.73 13.65 7.81
C TYR A 89 -13.42 13.54 9.17
N GLY A 90 -14.28 14.50 9.49
CA GLY A 90 -14.89 14.55 10.81
C GLY A 90 -16.09 15.48 10.92
N ARG A 91 -16.70 15.46 12.10
CA ARG A 91 -17.86 16.28 12.43
C ARG A 91 -17.54 17.21 13.61
N PRO A 92 -17.88 18.50 13.53
CA PRO A 92 -17.71 19.41 14.66
C PRO A 92 -18.67 19.03 15.79
N GLU A 93 -18.17 19.05 17.02
CA GLU A 93 -18.96 18.80 18.22
C GLU A 93 -18.52 19.71 19.38
N LEU A 94 -19.42 19.96 20.31
CA LEU A 94 -19.14 20.73 21.53
C LEU A 94 -19.26 19.82 22.74
N TYR A 95 -18.19 19.76 23.54
CA TYR A 95 -18.25 19.10 24.84
C TYR A 95 -18.99 19.99 25.85
N ALA A 96 -20.31 19.79 25.95
CA ALA A 96 -21.21 20.70 26.64
C ALA A 96 -20.89 20.96 28.12
N ALA A 97 -20.21 20.02 28.80
CA ALA A 97 -19.81 20.19 30.20
C ALA A 97 -18.74 21.27 30.39
N LYS A 98 -17.85 21.47 29.40
CA LYS A 98 -16.76 22.46 29.45
C LYS A 98 -16.88 23.57 28.41
N GLY A 99 -17.82 23.47 27.47
CA GLY A 99 -17.95 24.42 26.37
C GLY A 99 -16.79 24.34 25.36
N GLU A 100 -16.16 23.18 25.24
CA GLU A 100 -14.98 22.99 24.40
C GLU A 100 -15.38 22.51 23.00
N LEU A 101 -15.03 23.28 21.98
CA LEU A 101 -15.24 22.91 20.58
C LEU A 101 -14.16 21.91 20.16
N ARG A 102 -14.57 20.82 19.52
CA ARG A 102 -13.65 19.81 19.00
C ARG A 102 -14.17 19.19 17.72
N LEU A 103 -13.28 18.55 16.99
CA LEU A 103 -13.61 17.72 15.83
C LEU A 103 -13.67 16.26 16.25
N ARG A 104 -14.83 15.62 16.06
CA ARG A 104 -14.93 14.16 16.11
C ARG A 104 -14.47 13.61 14.77
N VAL A 105 -13.30 12.98 14.78
CA VAL A 105 -12.71 12.41 13.58
C VAL A 105 -13.34 11.06 13.29
N LEU A 106 -13.54 10.78 12.00
CA LEU A 106 -14.02 9.52 11.46
C LEU A 106 -12.93 8.82 10.63
N SER A 107 -12.11 9.57 9.90
CA SER A 107 -10.95 9.07 9.16
C SER A 107 -9.85 10.13 9.08
N ILE A 108 -8.61 9.68 8.88
CA ILE A 108 -7.44 10.53 8.67
C ILE A 108 -6.70 10.01 7.43
N GLU A 109 -6.26 10.92 6.58
CA GLU A 109 -5.41 10.66 5.41
C GLU A 109 -4.17 11.55 5.51
N ARG A 110 -2.99 11.03 5.14
CA ARG A 110 -1.78 11.86 5.10
C ARG A 110 -1.87 12.85 3.94
N PHE A 111 -1.49 14.10 4.19
CA PHE A 111 -1.48 15.13 3.16
C PHE A 111 -0.58 14.70 1.99
N GLY A 112 -1.11 14.83 0.76
CA GLY A 112 -0.42 14.44 -0.48
C GLY A 112 -0.86 13.11 -1.07
N LEU A 113 -1.47 12.20 -0.31
CA LEU A 113 -1.90 10.88 -0.82
C LEU A 113 -2.94 11.02 -1.95
N GLY A 114 -3.93 11.89 -1.81
CA GLY A 114 -4.95 12.12 -2.85
C GLY A 114 -4.40 12.68 -4.16
N ALA A 115 -3.41 13.59 -4.08
CA ALA A 115 -2.74 14.11 -5.27
C ALA A 115 -1.87 13.03 -5.95
N HIS A 116 -1.19 12.20 -5.16
CA HIS A 116 -0.43 11.06 -5.69
C HIS A 116 -1.35 10.02 -6.34
N LEU A 117 -2.48 9.68 -5.73
CA LEU A 117 -3.46 8.75 -6.30
C LEU A 117 -4.08 9.30 -7.60
N ALA A 118 -4.44 10.58 -7.63
CA ALA A 118 -4.94 11.22 -8.85
C ALA A 118 -3.88 11.20 -9.97
N ALA A 119 -2.63 11.51 -9.64
CA ALA A 119 -1.52 11.45 -10.60
C ALA A 119 -1.27 10.01 -11.10
N ILE A 120 -1.37 9.01 -10.22
CA ILE A 120 -1.24 7.59 -10.59
C ILE A 120 -2.37 7.16 -11.52
N GLU A 121 -3.62 7.55 -11.26
CA GLU A 121 -4.74 7.20 -12.14
C GLU A 121 -4.65 7.91 -13.51
N GLN A 122 -4.17 9.17 -13.55
CA GLN A 122 -3.88 9.84 -14.83
C GLN A 122 -2.77 9.13 -15.60
N LEU A 123 -1.68 8.75 -14.92
CA LEU A 123 -0.56 8.03 -15.52
C LEU A 123 -0.99 6.65 -16.01
N LYS A 124 -1.79 5.92 -15.22
CA LYS A 124 -2.37 4.64 -15.60
C LYS A 124 -3.19 4.75 -16.88
N ALA A 125 -4.04 5.77 -17.01
CA ALA A 125 -4.82 6.00 -18.22
C ALA A 125 -3.90 6.26 -19.44
N ALA A 126 -2.85 7.06 -19.27
CA ALA A 126 -1.88 7.34 -20.33
C ALA A 126 -1.09 6.07 -20.76
N LEU A 127 -0.58 5.30 -19.80
CA LEU A 127 0.17 4.07 -20.10
C LEU A 127 -0.73 2.95 -20.65
N ALA A 128 -1.99 2.90 -20.24
CA ALA A 128 -2.99 2.02 -20.85
C ALA A 128 -3.25 2.41 -22.31
N ALA A 129 -3.35 3.71 -22.61
CA ALA A 129 -3.51 4.19 -23.99
C ALA A 129 -2.29 3.88 -24.88
N ASP A 130 -1.10 3.85 -24.29
CA ASP A 130 0.14 3.37 -24.94
C ASP A 130 0.19 1.83 -25.11
N GLY A 131 -0.79 1.08 -24.59
CA GLY A 131 -0.86 -0.38 -24.66
C GLY A 131 0.04 -1.13 -23.67
N LEU A 132 0.64 -0.44 -22.69
CA LEU A 132 1.61 -1.04 -21.76
C LEU A 132 1.00 -2.07 -20.79
N PHE A 133 -0.32 -2.21 -20.75
CA PHE A 133 -1.01 -3.19 -19.92
C PHE A 133 -1.73 -4.28 -20.74
N ASP A 134 -1.60 -4.26 -22.08
CA ASP A 134 -2.29 -5.20 -22.95
C ASP A 134 -1.85 -6.64 -22.72
N GLU A 135 -2.82 -7.55 -22.59
CA GLU A 135 -2.56 -8.99 -22.39
C GLU A 135 -1.76 -9.59 -23.56
N GLU A 136 -1.93 -9.08 -24.79
CA GLU A 136 -1.22 -9.58 -25.98
C GLU A 136 0.31 -9.37 -25.91
N ARG A 137 0.77 -8.42 -25.10
CA ARG A 137 2.20 -8.20 -24.87
C ARG A 137 2.81 -9.13 -23.83
N LYS A 138 1.99 -9.73 -22.97
CA LYS A 138 2.47 -10.55 -21.86
C LYS A 138 2.98 -11.88 -22.37
N ARG A 139 4.19 -12.23 -21.94
CA ARG A 139 4.89 -13.45 -22.36
C ARG A 139 4.64 -14.58 -21.38
N PRO A 140 4.52 -15.83 -21.89
CA PRO A 140 4.39 -16.98 -21.03
C PRO A 140 5.69 -17.22 -20.25
N LEU A 141 5.54 -17.71 -19.01
CA LEU A 141 6.70 -18.10 -18.21
C LEU A 141 7.39 -19.35 -18.80
N PRO A 142 8.73 -19.41 -18.79
CA PRO A 142 9.46 -20.61 -19.18
C PRO A 142 9.11 -21.76 -18.24
N ARG A 143 8.83 -22.94 -18.80
CA ARG A 143 8.46 -24.12 -18.00
C ARG A 143 9.59 -24.63 -17.11
N PHE A 144 10.85 -24.46 -17.55
CA PHE A 144 12.05 -24.92 -16.85
C PHE A 144 13.13 -23.83 -16.90
N PRO A 145 13.00 -22.75 -16.10
CA PRO A 145 14.01 -21.70 -16.08
C PRO A 145 15.33 -22.24 -15.53
N ARG A 146 16.43 -21.93 -16.21
CA ARG A 146 17.80 -22.26 -15.83
C ARG A 146 18.43 -21.10 -15.06
N ARG A 147 18.20 -19.85 -15.46
CA ARG A 147 18.63 -18.67 -14.70
C ARG A 147 17.48 -17.70 -14.47
N ILE A 148 17.35 -17.29 -13.21
CA ILE A 148 16.31 -16.39 -12.73
C ILE A 148 16.98 -15.12 -12.22
N GLY A 149 16.58 -13.97 -12.75
CA GLY A 149 16.96 -12.68 -12.20
C GLY A 149 16.06 -12.32 -11.02
N LEU A 150 16.61 -11.88 -9.90
CA LEU A 150 15.87 -11.40 -8.74
C LEU A 150 16.24 -9.96 -8.45
N VAL A 151 15.35 -9.03 -8.77
CA VAL A 151 15.47 -7.62 -8.37
C VAL A 151 14.71 -7.42 -7.07
N THR A 152 15.42 -7.06 -6.01
CA THR A 152 14.86 -6.95 -4.67
C THR A 152 15.49 -5.80 -3.88
N GLY A 153 14.78 -5.33 -2.87
CA GLY A 153 15.36 -4.46 -1.86
C GLY A 153 16.39 -5.18 -0.98
N ASN A 154 17.10 -4.40 -0.15
CA ASN A 154 17.96 -4.92 0.91
C ASN A 154 17.18 -5.59 2.07
N ASP A 155 15.85 -5.74 1.94
CA ASP A 155 15.05 -6.49 2.90
C ASP A 155 15.40 -7.99 2.81
N ALA A 156 15.91 -8.52 3.92
CA ALA A 156 16.32 -9.90 4.01
C ALA A 156 15.14 -10.87 3.91
N ALA A 157 13.91 -10.48 4.26
CA ALA A 157 12.75 -11.37 4.27
C ALA A 157 12.31 -11.75 2.85
N ALA A 158 11.92 -10.78 2.02
CA ALA A 158 11.44 -11.05 0.66
C ALA A 158 12.48 -11.78 -0.20
N LYS A 159 13.76 -11.38 -0.08
CA LYS A 159 14.87 -12.06 -0.74
C LYS A 159 14.98 -13.52 -0.28
N ARG A 160 15.02 -13.77 1.04
CA ARG A 160 15.11 -15.14 1.57
C ARG A 160 13.92 -15.99 1.17
N ASP A 161 12.72 -15.44 1.15
CA ASP A 161 11.50 -16.16 0.78
C ASP A 161 11.59 -16.70 -0.65
N VAL A 162 12.01 -15.85 -1.60
CA VAL A 162 12.20 -16.27 -3.00
C VAL A 162 13.31 -17.31 -3.12
N LEU A 163 14.48 -17.04 -2.54
CA LEU A 163 15.64 -17.93 -2.63
C LEU A 163 15.36 -19.30 -2.02
N THR A 164 14.77 -19.35 -0.83
CA THR A 164 14.48 -20.60 -0.11
C THR A 164 13.42 -21.41 -0.84
N THR A 165 12.39 -20.75 -1.36
CA THR A 165 11.31 -21.42 -2.09
C THR A 165 11.81 -22.03 -3.39
N ILE A 166 12.61 -21.31 -4.18
CA ILE A 166 13.19 -21.84 -5.42
C ILE A 166 14.16 -22.98 -5.10
N ALA A 167 15.05 -22.81 -4.12
CA ALA A 167 16.02 -23.84 -3.76
C ALA A 167 15.36 -25.15 -3.30
N ALA A 168 14.25 -25.05 -2.56
CA ALA A 168 13.50 -26.23 -2.12
C ALA A 168 12.70 -26.88 -3.27
N ARG A 169 12.05 -26.08 -4.12
CA ARG A 169 11.11 -26.56 -5.15
C ARG A 169 11.81 -27.00 -6.45
N PHE A 170 12.87 -26.29 -6.86
CA PHE A 170 13.60 -26.55 -8.09
C PHE A 170 15.10 -26.13 -7.98
N PRO A 171 15.93 -26.90 -7.26
CA PRO A 171 17.34 -26.57 -7.00
C PRO A 171 18.24 -26.50 -8.24
N ALA A 172 17.76 -26.90 -9.41
CA ALA A 172 18.50 -26.82 -10.66
C ALA A 172 18.58 -25.38 -11.23
N ALA A 173 17.68 -24.48 -10.80
CA ALA A 173 17.69 -23.09 -11.23
C ALA A 173 18.81 -22.29 -10.51
N ARG A 174 19.52 -21.47 -11.28
CA ARG A 174 20.48 -20.48 -10.77
C ARG A 174 19.78 -19.14 -10.57
N ILE A 175 20.13 -18.41 -9.52
CA ILE A 175 19.50 -17.13 -9.21
C ILE A 175 20.58 -16.04 -9.21
N LEU A 176 20.37 -15.01 -10.02
CA LEU A 176 21.16 -13.78 -10.01
C LEU A 176 20.41 -12.73 -9.21
N VAL A 177 20.99 -12.25 -8.10
CA VAL A 177 20.35 -11.24 -7.25
C VAL A 177 20.91 -9.86 -7.55
N ALA A 178 20.04 -8.93 -7.94
CA ALA A 178 20.35 -7.51 -8.07
C ALA A 178 19.63 -6.74 -6.96
N GLU A 179 20.40 -6.30 -5.96
CA GLU A 179 19.88 -5.50 -4.86
C GLU A 179 19.81 -4.03 -5.24
N THR A 180 18.69 -3.40 -4.92
CA THR A 180 18.48 -1.97 -5.22
C THR A 180 17.67 -1.28 -4.14
N LEU A 181 17.60 0.06 -4.22
CA LEU A 181 16.69 0.83 -3.39
C LEU A 181 15.26 0.60 -3.91
N VAL A 182 14.40 0.10 -3.04
CA VAL A 182 12.96 -0.11 -3.33
C VAL A 182 12.07 0.94 -2.70
N GLN A 183 12.64 1.85 -1.92
CA GLN A 183 11.94 2.93 -1.22
C GLN A 183 12.71 4.25 -1.29
N GLY A 184 11.97 5.36 -1.21
CA GLY A 184 12.51 6.71 -1.26
C GLY A 184 12.77 7.25 -2.67
N PRO A 185 13.27 8.49 -2.79
CA PRO A 185 13.27 9.26 -4.04
C PRO A 185 14.20 8.71 -5.12
N ARG A 186 15.18 7.88 -4.75
CA ARG A 186 16.12 7.25 -5.70
C ARG A 186 15.71 5.84 -6.11
N ALA A 187 14.61 5.31 -5.56
CA ALA A 187 14.21 3.93 -5.79
C ALA A 187 13.86 3.65 -7.25
N ALA A 188 13.05 4.50 -7.89
CA ALA A 188 12.66 4.29 -9.29
C ALA A 188 13.87 4.16 -10.23
N ALA A 189 14.86 5.07 -10.11
CA ALA A 189 16.09 5.01 -10.89
C ALA A 189 16.92 3.74 -10.60
N GLY A 190 16.99 3.34 -9.33
CA GLY A 190 17.68 2.13 -8.92
C GLY A 190 17.00 0.85 -9.43
N ILE A 191 15.67 0.80 -9.42
CA ILE A 191 14.89 -0.35 -9.93
C ILE A 191 15.11 -0.50 -11.43
N VAL A 192 15.01 0.59 -12.19
CA VAL A 192 15.28 0.59 -13.64
C VAL A 192 16.69 0.09 -13.93
N ALA A 193 17.70 0.66 -13.25
CA ALA A 193 19.10 0.24 -13.45
C ALA A 193 19.32 -1.24 -13.13
N ALA A 194 18.68 -1.76 -12.06
CA ALA A 194 18.77 -3.17 -11.70
C ALA A 194 18.06 -4.09 -12.70
N LEU A 195 16.85 -3.72 -13.15
CA LEU A 195 16.11 -4.45 -14.19
C LEU A 195 16.91 -4.53 -15.48
N GLU A 196 17.46 -3.40 -15.94
CA GLU A 196 18.27 -3.38 -17.15
C GLU A 196 19.58 -4.14 -16.99
N ALA A 197 20.23 -4.06 -15.83
CA ALA A 197 21.46 -4.82 -15.56
C ALA A 197 21.20 -6.32 -15.63
N VAL A 198 20.15 -6.80 -14.96
CA VAL A 198 19.75 -8.21 -15.00
C VAL A 198 19.34 -8.62 -16.42
N ALA A 199 18.60 -7.78 -17.14
CA ALA A 199 18.17 -8.08 -18.50
C ALA A 199 19.32 -8.17 -19.53
N ARG A 200 20.49 -7.59 -19.23
CA ARG A 200 21.68 -7.67 -20.08
C ARG A 200 22.52 -8.93 -19.83
N GLU A 201 22.26 -9.65 -18.75
CA GLU A 201 22.99 -10.88 -18.43
C GLU A 201 22.58 -12.02 -19.36
N GLU A 202 23.56 -12.76 -19.85
CA GLU A 202 23.32 -13.87 -20.75
C GLU A 202 22.53 -15.00 -20.06
N GLU A 203 21.64 -15.64 -20.83
CA GLU A 203 20.84 -16.80 -20.41
C GLU A 203 19.88 -16.53 -19.23
N ILE A 204 19.52 -15.29 -18.91
CA ILE A 204 18.37 -15.04 -18.00
C ILE A 204 17.08 -15.46 -18.72
N ASP A 205 16.29 -16.32 -18.09
CA ASP A 205 15.04 -16.83 -18.67
C ASP A 205 13.81 -16.04 -18.19
N VAL A 206 13.90 -15.44 -17.00
CA VAL A 206 12.80 -14.76 -16.29
C VAL A 206 13.35 -13.85 -15.20
N VAL A 207 12.69 -12.72 -14.97
CA VAL A 207 13.04 -11.76 -13.90
C VAL A 207 11.91 -11.70 -12.89
N VAL A 208 12.24 -11.71 -11.60
CA VAL A 208 11.33 -11.50 -10.49
C VAL A 208 11.64 -10.13 -9.89
N LEU A 209 10.69 -9.22 -9.95
CA LEU A 209 10.73 -7.95 -9.23
C LEU A 209 9.93 -8.11 -7.95
N THR A 210 10.56 -7.96 -6.80
CA THR A 210 9.91 -8.20 -5.51
C THR A 210 10.22 -7.11 -4.49
N ARG A 211 9.27 -6.92 -3.57
CA ARG A 211 9.43 -6.08 -2.40
C ARG A 211 9.02 -6.87 -1.15
N GLY A 212 9.63 -6.53 -0.01
CA GLY A 212 9.08 -6.91 1.29
C GLY A 212 7.85 -6.08 1.66
N GLY A 213 7.40 -6.26 2.90
CA GLY A 213 6.37 -5.40 3.49
C GLY A 213 6.80 -3.94 3.55
N GLY A 214 5.87 -3.04 3.89
CA GLY A 214 6.14 -1.62 4.00
C GLY A 214 4.87 -0.79 3.83
N SER A 215 5.03 0.53 3.87
CA SER A 215 3.92 1.47 3.72
C SER A 215 3.46 1.60 2.26
N PHE A 216 2.33 2.29 2.07
CA PHE A 216 1.87 2.69 0.74
C PHE A 216 2.89 3.61 0.03
N ASP A 217 3.55 4.52 0.78
CA ASP A 217 4.56 5.42 0.21
C ASP A 217 5.74 4.65 -0.41
N ASP A 218 6.04 3.48 0.13
CA ASP A 218 7.08 2.59 -0.39
C ASP A 218 6.64 1.89 -1.70
N LEU A 219 5.36 1.97 -2.10
CA LEU A 219 4.85 1.45 -3.38
C LEU A 219 4.93 2.49 -4.50
N LEU A 220 4.98 3.78 -4.17
CA LEU A 220 5.02 4.86 -5.15
C LEU A 220 6.12 4.70 -6.21
N PRO A 221 7.37 4.30 -5.85
CA PRO A 221 8.42 4.09 -6.85
C PRO A 221 8.07 3.04 -7.93
N PHE A 222 7.22 2.08 -7.59
CA PHE A 222 6.78 1.02 -8.50
C PHE A 222 5.63 1.46 -9.43
N SER A 223 5.08 2.64 -9.21
CA SER A 223 4.14 3.31 -10.11
C SER A 223 4.79 4.45 -10.91
N ASP A 224 6.12 4.64 -10.79
CA ASP A 224 6.86 5.59 -11.63
C ASP A 224 6.89 5.12 -13.08
N GLU A 225 6.58 6.03 -14.01
CA GLU A 225 6.51 5.74 -15.44
C GLU A 225 7.77 5.02 -15.97
N ARG A 226 8.96 5.41 -15.48
CA ARG A 226 10.23 4.81 -15.93
C ARG A 226 10.32 3.34 -15.54
N VAL A 227 9.84 2.98 -14.35
CA VAL A 227 9.81 1.59 -13.88
C VAL A 227 8.80 0.78 -14.70
N VAL A 228 7.60 1.32 -14.92
CA VAL A 228 6.56 0.64 -15.71
C VAL A 228 7.05 0.36 -17.13
N ARG A 229 7.66 1.36 -17.77
CA ARG A 229 8.25 1.23 -19.11
C ARG A 229 9.41 0.23 -19.13
N ALA A 230 10.28 0.23 -18.12
CA ALA A 230 11.38 -0.73 -18.03
C ALA A 230 10.90 -2.18 -17.87
N VAL A 231 9.85 -2.40 -17.06
CA VAL A 231 9.20 -3.72 -16.93
C VAL A 231 8.60 -4.15 -18.27
N ALA A 232 7.83 -3.26 -18.90
CA ALA A 232 7.18 -3.52 -20.18
C ALA A 232 8.16 -3.80 -21.34
N ALA A 233 9.36 -3.20 -21.29
CA ALA A 233 10.40 -3.33 -22.31
C ALA A 233 11.46 -4.39 -22.00
N CYS A 234 11.40 -5.04 -20.83
CA CYS A 234 12.33 -6.11 -20.46
C CYS A 234 12.28 -7.21 -21.54
N PRO A 235 13.41 -7.77 -22.02
CA PRO A 235 13.43 -8.76 -23.12
C PRO A 235 12.96 -10.16 -22.71
N VAL A 236 12.88 -10.44 -21.41
CA VAL A 236 12.44 -11.71 -20.81
C VAL A 236 11.21 -11.48 -19.94
N PRO A 237 10.38 -12.51 -19.68
CA PRO A 237 9.19 -12.33 -18.86
C PRO A 237 9.53 -11.83 -17.45
N VAL A 238 8.73 -10.88 -16.96
CA VAL A 238 8.84 -10.28 -15.63
C VAL A 238 7.68 -10.74 -14.75
N VAL A 239 8.01 -11.26 -13.58
CA VAL A 239 7.06 -11.57 -12.50
C VAL A 239 7.15 -10.48 -11.45
N SER A 240 6.07 -9.75 -11.23
CA SER A 240 5.99 -8.76 -10.16
C SER A 240 5.39 -9.37 -8.89
N ALA A 241 6.05 -9.14 -7.76
CA ALA A 241 5.64 -9.53 -6.41
C ALA A 241 5.77 -8.34 -5.45
N VAL A 242 5.23 -7.20 -5.85
CA VAL A 242 5.34 -5.93 -5.12
C VAL A 242 4.06 -5.61 -4.36
N GLY A 243 2.92 -5.66 -5.05
CA GLY A 243 1.62 -5.36 -4.47
C GLY A 243 0.97 -6.54 -3.74
N HIS A 244 0.09 -6.25 -2.78
CA HIS A 244 -0.87 -7.21 -2.23
C HIS A 244 -2.26 -6.99 -2.82
N GLU A 245 -3.28 -7.75 -2.40
CA GLU A 245 -4.62 -7.70 -3.02
C GLU A 245 -5.28 -6.31 -3.04
N GLN A 246 -4.92 -5.42 -2.11
CA GLN A 246 -5.53 -4.10 -1.99
C GLN A 246 -4.69 -2.97 -2.62
N ASP A 247 -3.40 -3.22 -2.86
CA ASP A 247 -2.45 -2.23 -3.35
C ASP A 247 -1.72 -2.76 -4.60
N THR A 248 -2.21 -2.39 -5.79
CA THR A 248 -1.65 -2.82 -7.08
C THR A 248 -0.88 -1.68 -7.76
N PRO A 249 0.45 -1.59 -7.61
CA PRO A 249 1.26 -0.58 -8.30
C PRO A 249 1.22 -0.78 -9.82
N LEU A 250 1.48 0.28 -10.59
CA LEU A 250 1.35 0.21 -12.06
C LEU A 250 2.31 -0.80 -12.70
N CYS A 251 3.47 -1.09 -12.10
CA CYS A 251 4.37 -2.12 -12.61
C CYS A 251 3.74 -3.53 -12.57
N ASP A 252 2.84 -3.82 -11.63
CA ASP A 252 2.14 -5.10 -11.56
C ASP A 252 1.23 -5.30 -12.78
N LEU A 253 0.70 -4.22 -13.34
CA LEU A 253 -0.15 -4.24 -14.53
C LEU A 253 0.67 -4.45 -15.80
N ALA A 254 1.88 -3.89 -15.84
CA ALA A 254 2.80 -4.03 -16.97
C ALA A 254 3.58 -5.35 -16.99
N ALA A 255 3.74 -6.00 -15.83
CA ALA A 255 4.42 -7.28 -15.71
C ALA A 255 3.69 -8.39 -16.46
N ASP A 256 4.45 -9.36 -16.95
CA ASP A 256 3.91 -10.52 -17.66
C ASP A 256 3.07 -11.40 -16.72
N VAL A 257 3.51 -11.54 -15.47
CA VAL A 257 2.74 -12.23 -14.42
C VAL A 257 2.80 -11.47 -13.11
N ARG A 258 1.67 -11.40 -12.41
CA ARG A 258 1.57 -10.84 -11.06
C ARG A 258 1.47 -11.96 -10.02
N ALA A 259 2.21 -11.81 -8.93
CA ALA A 259 2.11 -12.64 -7.74
C ALA A 259 1.78 -11.77 -6.52
N SER A 260 0.96 -12.29 -5.60
CA SER A 260 0.57 -11.56 -4.38
C SER A 260 1.65 -11.50 -3.30
N THR A 261 2.66 -12.37 -3.39
CA THR A 261 3.76 -12.46 -2.41
C THR A 261 5.06 -12.91 -3.08
N PRO A 262 6.23 -12.62 -2.48
CA PRO A 262 7.52 -13.13 -2.96
C PRO A 262 7.53 -14.67 -3.08
N THR A 263 6.98 -15.38 -2.08
CA THR A 263 6.85 -16.85 -2.09
C THR A 263 5.95 -17.34 -3.23
N ALA A 264 4.84 -16.67 -3.51
CA ALA A 264 3.97 -17.03 -4.64
C ALA A 264 4.69 -16.83 -5.98
N ALA A 265 5.45 -15.74 -6.15
CA ALA A 265 6.25 -15.54 -7.36
C ALA A 265 7.27 -16.65 -7.56
N ALA A 266 8.00 -17.04 -6.50
CA ALA A 266 8.94 -18.15 -6.57
C ALA A 266 8.27 -19.45 -7.05
N ARG A 267 7.08 -19.78 -6.55
CA ARG A 267 6.33 -20.98 -6.97
C ARG A 267 5.79 -20.92 -8.40
N LEU A 268 5.45 -19.72 -8.88
CA LEU A 268 5.00 -19.49 -10.26
C LEU A 268 6.15 -19.62 -11.26
N VAL A 269 7.33 -19.14 -10.88
CA VAL A 269 8.51 -19.11 -11.75
C VAL A 269 9.07 -20.51 -11.97
N VAL A 270 9.09 -21.38 -10.95
CA VAL A 270 9.72 -22.70 -11.05
C VAL A 270 8.73 -23.87 -10.92
N PRO A 271 8.92 -24.96 -11.69
CA PRO A 271 8.10 -26.15 -11.56
C PRO A 271 8.39 -26.89 -10.25
N ASP A 272 7.50 -27.79 -9.87
CA ASP A 272 7.69 -28.66 -8.70
C ASP A 272 8.51 -29.91 -9.05
N LEU A 273 9.72 -30.04 -8.51
CA LEU A 273 10.61 -31.15 -8.81
C LEU A 273 10.00 -32.51 -8.40
N ASP A 274 9.25 -32.57 -7.31
CA ASP A 274 8.69 -33.83 -6.83
C ASP A 274 7.49 -34.25 -7.69
N GLU A 275 6.67 -33.31 -8.15
CA GLU A 275 5.62 -33.61 -9.12
C GLU A 275 6.20 -34.09 -10.46
N LEU A 276 7.30 -33.47 -10.92
CA LEU A 276 8.00 -33.89 -12.13
C LEU A 276 8.55 -35.31 -12.01
N ARG A 277 9.19 -35.63 -10.88
CA ARG A 277 9.69 -36.99 -10.58
C ARG A 277 8.55 -38.00 -10.55
N ALA A 278 7.46 -37.70 -9.85
CA ALA A 278 6.29 -38.57 -9.81
C ALA A 278 5.64 -38.76 -11.20
N GLY A 279 5.68 -37.72 -12.06
CA GLY A 279 5.26 -37.82 -13.45
C GLY A 279 6.13 -38.76 -14.27
N LEU A 280 7.46 -38.63 -14.17
CA LEU A 280 8.42 -39.50 -14.84
C LEU A 280 8.26 -40.96 -14.41
N GLU A 281 8.10 -41.21 -13.11
CA GLU A 281 7.89 -42.55 -12.58
C GLU A 281 6.60 -43.20 -13.09
N ARG A 282 5.49 -42.45 -13.11
CA ARG A 282 4.23 -42.94 -13.69
C ARG A 282 4.36 -43.27 -15.17
N ALA A 283 5.05 -42.42 -15.94
CA ALA A 283 5.30 -42.66 -17.36
C ALA A 283 6.15 -43.92 -17.57
N ARG A 284 7.23 -44.08 -16.79
CA ARG A 284 8.09 -45.28 -16.80
C ARG A 284 7.29 -46.55 -16.54
N SER A 285 6.53 -46.61 -15.44
CA SER A 285 5.72 -47.78 -15.11
C SER A 285 4.58 -48.05 -16.09
N GLY A 286 4.10 -47.02 -16.81
CA GLY A 286 3.15 -47.17 -17.90
C GLY A 286 3.78 -47.89 -19.10
N LEU A 287 4.96 -47.43 -19.53
CA LEU A 287 5.70 -48.03 -20.65
C LEU A 287 6.08 -49.49 -20.35
N GLU A 288 6.59 -49.78 -19.16
CA GLU A 288 6.96 -51.15 -18.76
C GLU A 288 5.77 -52.13 -18.81
N ARG A 289 4.57 -51.68 -18.45
CA ARG A 289 3.35 -52.51 -18.53
C ARG A 289 2.92 -52.77 -19.96
N THR A 290 3.04 -51.78 -20.84
CA THR A 290 2.70 -51.94 -22.26
C THR A 290 3.67 -52.85 -22.99
N VAL A 291 4.97 -52.76 -22.71
CA VAL A 291 6.00 -53.60 -23.34
C VAL A 291 5.94 -55.06 -22.87
N ARG A 292 5.41 -55.33 -21.67
CA ARG A 292 5.20 -56.70 -21.16
C ARG A 292 3.93 -57.38 -21.65
N ARG A 293 3.05 -56.66 -22.36
CA ARG A 293 1.86 -57.20 -23.02
C ARG A 293 2.17 -57.56 -24.46
#